data_AF-A0A7J3XW28-F1
#
_entry.id   AF-A0A7J3XW28-F1
#
_cell.length_a   1.000
_cell.length_b   1.000
_cell.length_c   1.000
_cell.angle_alpha   90.00
_cell.angle_beta   90.00
_cell.angle_gamma   90.00
#
_symmetry.space_group_name_H-M   'P 1'
#
loop_
_entity.id
_entity.type
_entity.pdbx_description
1 polymer ?
#
loop_
_entity_poly.entity_id
_entity_poly.type
_entity_poly.pdbx_seq_one_letter_code
_entity_poly.pdbx_strand_id
1 'polypeptide(L)'
;MVKVEPICAACLLHRGLRMAELATQSQEVRMEVARQLLKALSQHFTPDAVPAKVAVERDRLVRQVTKCVDPYREVKRRSNEEALRLLPLAERRLREAAEGYERFRAACLMAAAANAFELGVLGYSFSLEAAERLLDAAELAIDDAEELYS
;
A
#
# COMPACT_ATOMS: atom_id res chain seq x y z
N MET A 1 -6.20 9.45 15.92
CA MET A 1 -5.53 8.36 15.17
C MET A 1 -6.49 7.20 15.04
N VAL A 2 -6.54 6.57 13.87
CA VAL A 2 -7.38 5.39 13.63
C VAL A 2 -6.90 4.23 14.52
N LYS A 3 -7.83 3.59 15.23
CA LYS A 3 -7.59 2.43 16.08
C LYS A 3 -7.78 1.14 15.28
N VAL A 4 -7.29 0.02 15.83
CA VAL A 4 -7.51 -1.29 15.23
C VAL A 4 -8.98 -1.71 15.30
N GLU A 5 -9.41 -2.40 14.26
CA GLU A 5 -10.66 -3.17 14.21
C GLU A 5 -10.33 -4.67 14.18
N PRO A 6 -11.24 -5.60 14.54
CA PRO A 6 -10.93 -7.03 14.58
C PRO A 6 -10.29 -7.59 13.29
N ILE A 7 -10.72 -7.09 12.12
CA ILE A 7 -10.17 -7.47 10.81
C ILE A 7 -8.68 -7.12 10.65
N CYS A 8 -8.19 -6.10 11.37
CA CYS A 8 -6.80 -5.68 11.32
C CYS A 8 -5.84 -6.78 11.78
N ALA A 9 -6.24 -7.68 12.69
CA ALA A 9 -5.40 -8.79 13.12
C ALA A 9 -5.03 -9.71 11.95
N ALA A 10 -6.04 -10.11 11.16
CA ALA A 10 -5.85 -10.95 9.99
C ALA A 10 -5.04 -10.24 8.90
N CYS A 11 -5.33 -8.96 8.64
CA CYS A 11 -4.59 -8.17 7.65
C CYS A 11 -3.12 -7.99 8.05
N LEU A 12 -2.83 -7.70 9.32
CA LEU A 12 -1.47 -7.52 9.83
C LEU A 12 -0.68 -8.82 9.72
N LEU A 13 -1.26 -9.96 10.12
CA LEU A 13 -0.62 -11.27 10.00
C LEU A 13 -0.34 -11.61 8.53
N HIS A 14 -1.34 -11.48 7.67
CA HIS A 14 -1.22 -11.75 6.24
C HIS A 14 -0.06 -10.97 5.62
N ARG A 15 -0.01 -9.65 5.83
CA ARG A 15 1.07 -8.80 5.29
C ARG A 15 2.45 -9.20 5.81
N GLY A 16 2.56 -9.59 7.08
CA GLY A 16 3.82 -10.06 7.66
C GLY A 16 4.31 -11.37 7.03
N LEU A 17 3.41 -12.30 6.77
CA LEU A 17 3.73 -13.56 6.08
C LEU A 17 4.11 -13.32 4.61
N ARG A 18 3.37 -12.45 3.89
CA ARG A 18 3.74 -12.05 2.52
C ARG A 18 5.12 -11.39 2.48
N MET A 19 5.43 -10.53 3.44
CA MET A 19 6.77 -9.93 3.56
C MET A 19 7.86 -11.00 3.77
N ALA A 20 7.58 -12.05 4.57
CA ALA A 20 8.52 -13.16 4.76
C ALA A 20 8.74 -13.99 3.48
N GLU A 21 7.68 -14.20 2.69
CA GLU A 21 7.78 -14.87 1.40
C GLU A 21 8.68 -14.11 0.42
N LEU A 22 8.57 -12.78 0.40
CA LEU A 22 9.43 -11.91 -0.40
C LEU A 22 10.89 -11.91 0.10
N ALA A 23 11.10 -12.07 1.41
CA ALA A 23 12.41 -11.97 2.04
C ALA A 23 13.27 -13.23 1.90
N THR A 24 12.67 -14.43 1.83
CA THR A 24 13.41 -15.70 1.86
C THR A 24 12.62 -16.84 1.23
N GLN A 25 13.31 -17.87 0.73
CA GLN A 25 12.72 -19.14 0.27
C GLN A 25 12.78 -20.26 1.32
N SER A 26 13.46 -20.08 2.45
CA SER A 26 13.51 -21.11 3.51
C SER A 26 12.16 -21.21 4.24
N GLN A 27 11.60 -22.41 4.21
CA GLN A 27 10.35 -22.71 4.90
C GLN A 27 10.52 -22.66 6.43
N GLU A 28 11.68 -23.08 6.96
CA GLU A 28 11.95 -23.01 8.40
C GLU A 28 11.93 -21.55 8.88
N VAL A 29 12.59 -20.65 8.15
CA VAL A 29 12.62 -19.22 8.50
C VAL A 29 11.23 -18.60 8.39
N ARG A 30 10.44 -18.94 7.36
CA ARG A 30 9.05 -18.46 7.24
C ARG A 30 8.16 -18.95 8.38
N MET A 31 8.33 -20.20 8.81
CA MET A 31 7.61 -20.75 9.97
C MET A 31 7.99 -20.01 11.25
N GLU A 32 9.26 -19.70 11.44
CA GLU A 32 9.72 -18.93 12.60
C GLU A 32 9.13 -17.51 12.61
N VAL A 33 9.09 -16.84 11.46
CA VAL A 33 8.38 -15.55 11.32
C VAL A 33 6.92 -15.69 11.74
N ALA A 34 6.21 -16.70 11.24
CA ALA A 34 4.79 -16.90 11.57
C ALA A 34 4.57 -17.05 13.08
N ARG A 35 5.39 -17.87 13.75
CA ARG A 35 5.31 -18.08 15.21
C ARG A 35 5.54 -16.78 15.98
N GLN A 36 6.57 -16.03 15.61
CA GLN A 36 6.90 -14.78 16.29
C GLN A 36 5.86 -13.67 16.02
N LEU A 37 5.31 -13.60 14.80
CA LEU A 37 4.23 -12.66 14.48
C LEU A 37 2.96 -12.94 15.27
N LEU A 38 2.54 -14.20 15.37
CA LEU A 38 1.38 -14.59 16.18
C LEU A 38 1.58 -14.20 17.64
N LYS A 39 2.77 -14.45 18.19
CA LYS A 39 3.12 -14.04 19.56
C LYS A 39 3.06 -12.51 19.71
N ALA A 40 3.70 -11.76 18.84
CA ALA A 40 3.71 -10.30 18.89
C ALA A 40 2.29 -9.72 18.80
N LEU A 41 1.49 -10.19 17.84
CA LEU A 41 0.10 -9.74 17.69
C LEU A 41 -0.74 -10.07 18.94
N SER A 42 -0.59 -11.26 19.53
CA SER A 42 -1.32 -11.62 20.76
C SER A 42 -1.00 -10.70 21.95
N GLN A 43 0.18 -10.07 21.97
CA GLN A 43 0.62 -9.19 23.05
C GLN A 43 0.31 -7.71 22.79
N HIS A 44 0.34 -7.28 21.53
CA HIS A 44 0.29 -5.85 21.16
C HIS A 44 -1.02 -5.43 20.48
N PHE A 45 -1.85 -6.37 20.04
CA PHE A 45 -3.13 -6.07 19.39
C PHE A 45 -4.24 -5.83 20.44
N THR A 46 -4.23 -4.64 21.03
CA THR A 46 -5.23 -4.19 22.03
C THR A 46 -6.26 -3.24 21.40
N PRO A 47 -7.41 -2.96 22.05
CA PRO A 47 -8.42 -2.03 21.52
C PRO A 47 -7.90 -0.61 21.24
N ASP A 48 -6.85 -0.19 21.93
CA ASP A 48 -6.22 1.12 21.75
C ASP A 48 -5.01 1.10 20.80
N ALA A 49 -4.67 -0.08 20.26
CA ALA A 49 -3.56 -0.21 19.34
C ALA A 49 -3.82 0.59 18.06
N VAL A 50 -2.74 1.14 17.53
CA VAL A 50 -2.73 1.84 16.25
C VAL A 50 -2.20 0.87 15.19
N PRO A 51 -2.96 0.56 14.11
CA PRO A 51 -2.53 -0.39 13.08
C PRO A 51 -1.15 -0.07 12.50
N ALA A 52 -0.87 1.20 12.22
CA ALA A 52 0.41 1.64 11.67
C ALA A 52 1.60 1.37 12.61
N LYS A 53 1.42 1.51 13.94
CA LYS A 53 2.48 1.22 14.92
C LYS A 53 2.76 -0.28 14.97
N VAL A 54 1.71 -1.10 15.02
CA VAL A 54 1.83 -2.57 14.98
C VAL A 54 2.46 -3.05 13.67
N ALA A 55 2.14 -2.41 12.55
CA ALA A 55 2.75 -2.73 11.25
C ALA A 55 4.26 -2.46 11.22
N VAL A 56 4.72 -1.35 11.83
CA VAL A 56 6.17 -1.06 11.93
C VAL A 56 6.89 -2.11 12.75
N GLU A 57 6.33 -2.53 13.89
CA GLU A 57 6.89 -3.59 14.74
C GLU A 57 6.94 -4.93 14.01
N ARG A 58 5.84 -5.30 13.34
CA ARG A 58 5.75 -6.47 12.46
C ARG A 58 6.88 -6.46 11.43
N ASP A 59 7.04 -5.38 10.67
CA ASP A 59 8.03 -5.33 9.57
C ASP A 59 9.46 -5.39 10.09
N ARG A 60 9.73 -4.79 11.26
CA ARG A 60 11.03 -4.92 11.93
C ARG A 60 11.32 -6.37 12.32
N LEU A 61 10.34 -7.05 12.90
CA LEU A 61 10.45 -8.46 13.28
C LEU A 61 10.78 -9.32 12.05
N VAL A 62 10.03 -9.16 10.95
CA VAL A 62 10.29 -9.93 9.72
C VAL A 62 11.72 -9.71 9.21
N ARG A 63 12.20 -8.46 9.15
CA ARG A 63 13.59 -8.16 8.74
C ARG A 63 14.63 -8.77 9.67
N GLN A 64 14.38 -8.75 10.98
CA GLN A 64 15.30 -9.31 11.98
C GLN A 64 15.43 -10.83 11.89
N VAL A 65 14.33 -11.53 11.65
CA VAL A 65 14.32 -13.00 11.53
C VAL A 65 14.90 -13.44 10.18
N THR A 66 14.47 -12.79 9.09
CA THR A 66 14.89 -13.18 7.73
C THR A 66 16.29 -12.69 7.35
N LYS A 67 16.85 -11.74 8.12
CA LYS A 67 18.11 -11.03 7.81
C LYS A 67 18.08 -10.30 6.47
N CYS A 68 16.89 -10.09 5.89
CA CYS A 68 16.69 -9.35 4.66
C CYS A 68 16.46 -7.87 4.97
N VAL A 69 17.31 -6.98 4.47
CA VAL A 69 17.23 -5.54 4.72
C VAL A 69 15.99 -4.92 4.07
N ASP A 70 15.72 -5.29 2.81
CA ASP A 70 14.60 -4.76 2.02
C ASP A 70 13.86 -5.88 1.28
N PRO A 71 12.89 -6.54 1.94
CA PRO A 71 12.08 -7.58 1.30
C PRO A 71 11.28 -7.08 0.09
N TYR A 72 10.97 -5.79 0.02
CA TYR A 72 10.13 -5.22 -1.04
C TYR A 72 10.93 -4.69 -2.23
N ARG A 73 12.26 -4.86 -2.27
CA ARG A 73 13.11 -4.30 -3.33
C ARG A 73 12.60 -4.60 -4.73
N GLU A 74 12.31 -5.86 -5.02
CA GLU A 74 11.85 -6.30 -6.34
C GLU A 74 10.42 -5.87 -6.64
N VAL A 75 9.55 -5.88 -5.62
CA VAL A 75 8.18 -5.37 -5.73
C VAL A 75 8.19 -3.89 -6.11
N LYS A 76 8.98 -3.07 -5.41
CA LYS A 76 9.15 -1.64 -5.72
C LYS A 76 9.67 -1.41 -7.12
N ARG A 77 10.66 -2.20 -7.57
CA ARG A 77 11.19 -2.11 -8.95
C ARG A 77 10.07 -2.31 -9.97
N ARG A 78 9.29 -3.39 -9.82
CA ARG A 78 8.17 -3.70 -10.72
C ARG A 78 7.06 -2.64 -10.67
N SER A 79 6.68 -2.19 -9.48
CA SER A 79 5.68 -1.12 -9.32
C SER A 79 6.12 0.18 -10.00
N ASN A 80 7.40 0.54 -9.91
CA ASN A 80 7.92 1.72 -10.61
C ASN A 80 7.89 1.57 -12.13
N GLU A 81 8.19 0.38 -12.65
CA GLU A 81 8.10 0.10 -14.09
C GLU A 81 6.67 0.18 -14.62
N GLU A 82 5.69 -0.31 -13.84
CA GLU A 82 4.28 -0.20 -14.17
C GLU A 82 3.80 1.26 -14.08
N ALA A 83 4.21 2.00 -13.04
CA ALA A 83 3.89 3.42 -12.90
C ALA A 83 4.43 4.26 -14.08
N LEU A 84 5.65 3.97 -14.56
CA LEU A 84 6.23 4.66 -15.72
C LEU A 84 5.44 4.38 -17.02
N ARG A 85 4.80 3.21 -17.15
CA ARG A 85 3.93 2.91 -18.29
C ARG A 85 2.62 3.71 -18.24
N LEU A 86 2.12 4.01 -17.05
CA LEU A 86 0.90 4.81 -16.84
C LEU A 86 1.14 6.32 -16.89
N LEU A 87 2.39 6.76 -16.70
CA LEU A 87 2.74 8.18 -16.68
C LEU A 87 2.25 8.96 -17.92
N PRO A 88 2.40 8.48 -19.17
CA PRO A 88 1.89 9.19 -20.34
C PRO A 88 0.37 9.39 -20.35
N LEU A 89 -0.39 8.45 -19.76
CA LEU A 89 -1.84 8.57 -19.59
C LEU A 89 -2.17 9.70 -18.60
N ALA A 90 -1.53 9.70 -17.44
CA ALA A 90 -1.73 10.75 -16.44
C ALA A 90 -1.35 12.13 -16.98
N GLU A 91 -0.22 12.25 -17.67
CA GLU A 91 0.19 13.52 -18.29
C GLU A 91 -0.78 14.00 -19.37
N ARG A 92 -1.33 13.09 -20.18
CA ARG A 92 -2.33 13.45 -21.19
C ARG A 92 -3.57 14.05 -20.52
N ARG A 93 -4.09 13.43 -19.46
CA ARG A 93 -5.24 13.96 -18.70
C ARG A 93 -4.97 15.35 -18.14
N LEU A 94 -3.76 15.59 -17.63
CA LEU A 94 -3.37 16.92 -17.12
C LEU A 94 -3.28 17.99 -18.22
N ARG A 95 -2.85 17.60 -19.44
CA ARG A 95 -2.80 18.50 -20.60
C ARG A 95 -4.19 18.82 -21.16
N GLU A 96 -5.11 17.86 -21.11
CA GLU A 96 -6.50 18.02 -21.55
C GLU A 96 -7.34 18.84 -20.57
N ALA A 97 -6.95 18.88 -19.28
CA ALA A 97 -7.59 19.72 -18.28
C ALA A 97 -7.33 21.23 -18.51
N ALA A 98 -8.37 22.04 -18.26
CA ALA A 98 -8.27 23.49 -18.30
C ALA A 98 -7.23 24.01 -17.28
N GLU A 99 -6.63 25.18 -17.56
CA GLU A 99 -5.58 25.73 -16.69
C GLU A 99 -6.10 26.12 -15.29
N GLY A 100 -5.16 26.39 -14.38
CA GLY A 100 -5.49 26.83 -13.03
C GLY A 100 -6.05 25.71 -12.16
N TYR A 101 -7.17 25.98 -11.51
CA TYR A 101 -7.82 25.08 -10.55
C TYR A 101 -8.15 23.70 -11.15
N GLU A 102 -8.69 23.65 -12.38
CA GLU A 102 -9.08 22.38 -13.01
C GLU A 102 -7.90 21.43 -13.22
N ARG A 103 -6.75 21.95 -13.69
CA ARG A 103 -5.51 21.17 -13.82
C ARG A 103 -4.96 20.72 -12.47
N PHE A 104 -5.06 21.57 -11.45
CA PHE A 104 -4.66 21.22 -10.08
C PHE A 104 -5.52 20.09 -9.51
N ARG A 105 -6.85 20.23 -9.61
CA ARG A 105 -7.82 19.23 -9.18
C ARG A 105 -7.61 17.89 -9.92
N ALA A 106 -7.37 17.93 -11.23
CA ALA A 106 -7.02 16.74 -12.01
C ALA A 106 -5.74 16.06 -11.49
N ALA A 107 -4.72 16.82 -11.10
CA ALA A 107 -3.50 16.28 -10.50
C ALA A 107 -3.76 15.61 -9.13
N CYS A 108 -4.59 16.23 -8.28
CA CYS A 108 -5.02 15.63 -7.02
C CYS A 108 -5.75 14.29 -7.23
N LEU A 109 -6.68 14.26 -8.19
CA LEU A 109 -7.42 13.05 -8.55
C LEU A 109 -6.48 11.93 -9.04
N MET A 110 -5.54 12.24 -9.95
CA MET A 110 -4.58 11.25 -10.45
C MET A 110 -3.68 10.73 -9.34
N ALA A 111 -3.22 11.60 -8.42
CA ALA A 111 -2.41 11.20 -7.28
C ALA A 111 -3.20 10.29 -6.32
N ALA A 112 -4.46 10.61 -6.03
CA ALA A 112 -5.32 9.80 -5.19
C ALA A 112 -5.62 8.43 -5.82
N ALA A 113 -5.95 8.40 -7.11
CA ALA A 113 -6.21 7.17 -7.86
C ALA A 113 -4.96 6.26 -7.91
N ALA A 114 -3.77 6.83 -8.14
CA ALA A 114 -2.52 6.07 -8.16
C ALA A 114 -2.20 5.39 -6.81
N ASN A 115 -2.63 5.99 -5.69
CA ASN A 115 -2.45 5.39 -4.36
C ASN A 115 -3.31 4.12 -4.13
N ALA A 116 -4.32 3.88 -4.97
CA ALA A 116 -5.11 2.64 -4.92
C ALA A 116 -4.33 1.43 -5.48
N PHE A 117 -3.17 1.63 -6.09
CA PHE A 117 -2.34 0.60 -6.70
C PHE A 117 -1.46 -0.11 -5.65
N GLU A 118 -2.02 -0.39 -4.47
CA GLU A 118 -1.31 -1.00 -3.35
C GLU A 118 -1.26 -2.53 -3.49
N LEU A 119 -0.08 -3.10 -3.26
CA LEU A 119 0.17 -4.54 -3.41
C LEU A 119 0.16 -5.25 -2.05
N GLY A 120 -0.36 -6.48 -2.03
CA GLY A 120 -0.35 -7.31 -0.81
C GLY A 120 -1.40 -6.93 0.23
N VAL A 121 -2.47 -6.22 -0.19
CA VAL A 121 -3.69 -6.06 0.58
C VAL A 121 -4.47 -7.40 0.54
N LEU A 122 -4.93 -7.85 1.70
CA LEU A 122 -5.70 -9.08 1.82
C LEU A 122 -6.98 -9.00 0.98
N GLY A 123 -7.16 -9.93 0.05
CA GLY A 123 -8.35 -10.00 -0.80
C GLY A 123 -8.39 -9.00 -1.96
N TYR A 124 -7.30 -8.27 -2.20
CA TYR A 124 -7.21 -7.28 -3.27
C TYR A 124 -6.05 -7.61 -4.21
N SER A 125 -6.37 -7.65 -5.50
CA SER A 125 -5.39 -7.75 -6.58
C SER A 125 -5.60 -6.58 -7.54
N PHE A 126 -4.51 -6.13 -8.13
CA PHE A 126 -4.52 -4.99 -9.03
C PHE A 126 -3.81 -5.34 -10.35
N SER A 127 -4.36 -4.88 -11.47
CA SER A 127 -3.78 -5.06 -12.81
C SER A 127 -3.57 -3.72 -13.50
N LEU A 128 -2.72 -3.68 -14.53
CA LEU A 128 -2.48 -2.47 -15.31
C LEU A 128 -3.77 -1.99 -16.00
N GLU A 129 -4.63 -2.88 -16.50
CA GLU A 129 -5.91 -2.48 -17.10
C GLU A 129 -6.91 -1.95 -16.07
N ALA A 130 -6.85 -2.41 -14.82
CA ALA A 130 -7.61 -1.81 -13.73
C ALA A 130 -7.06 -0.42 -13.38
N ALA A 131 -5.74 -0.23 -13.45
CA ALA A 131 -5.05 1.04 -13.26
C ALA A 131 -5.51 2.10 -14.25
N GLU A 132 -5.49 1.76 -15.54
CA GLU A 132 -5.90 2.65 -16.61
C GLU A 132 -7.36 3.06 -16.46
N ARG A 133 -8.26 2.08 -16.22
CA ARG A 133 -9.68 2.36 -15.99
C ARG A 133 -9.93 3.24 -14.77
N LEU A 134 -9.19 3.01 -13.67
CA LEU A 134 -9.33 3.84 -12.48
C LEU A 134 -8.85 5.25 -12.75
N LEU A 135 -7.69 5.45 -13.38
CA LEU A 135 -7.20 6.78 -13.75
C LEU A 135 -8.16 7.49 -14.72
N ASP A 136 -8.83 6.74 -15.58
CA ASP A 136 -9.74 7.31 -16.56
C ASP A 136 -11.08 7.77 -15.97
N ALA A 137 -11.58 7.07 -14.95
CA ALA A 137 -12.93 7.24 -14.39
C ALA A 137 -12.96 7.55 -12.90
N ALA A 138 -11.82 7.88 -12.29
CA ALA A 138 -11.76 8.21 -10.87
C ALA A 138 -12.61 9.44 -10.55
N GLU A 139 -13.29 9.38 -9.41
CA GLU A 139 -14.00 10.50 -8.81
C GLU A 139 -13.63 10.59 -7.33
N LEU A 140 -13.63 11.81 -6.80
CA LEU A 140 -13.41 12.05 -5.39
C LEU A 140 -14.75 12.03 -4.65
N ALA A 141 -14.90 11.10 -3.71
CA ALA A 141 -16.09 11.04 -2.86
C ALA A 141 -16.17 12.23 -1.88
N ILE A 142 -15.00 12.75 -1.48
CA ILE A 142 -14.83 13.99 -0.73
C ILE A 142 -13.76 14.78 -1.49
N ASP A 143 -14.10 16.01 -1.87
CA ASP A 143 -13.28 16.82 -2.77
C ASP A 143 -13.06 18.23 -2.21
N ASP A 144 -12.04 18.33 -1.36
CA ASP A 144 -11.61 19.59 -0.76
C ASP A 144 -10.45 20.23 -1.58
N ALA A 145 -10.34 19.90 -2.88
CA ALA A 145 -9.25 20.39 -3.71
C ALA A 145 -9.29 21.92 -3.90
N GLU A 146 -10.47 22.53 -3.81
CA GLU A 146 -10.62 23.99 -3.88
C GLU A 146 -9.99 24.68 -2.68
N GLU A 147 -10.23 24.17 -1.46
CA GLU A 147 -9.62 24.69 -0.23
C GLU A 147 -8.09 24.52 -0.22
N LEU A 148 -7.57 23.46 -0.85
CA LEU A 148 -6.14 23.24 -0.98
C LEU A 148 -5.48 24.16 -2.03
N TYR A 149 -6.25 24.63 -3.02
CA TYR A 149 -5.76 25.49 -4.10
C TYR A 149 -5.69 26.97 -3.71
N SER A 150 -6.59 27.42 -2.83
CA SER A 150 -6.71 28.80 -2.35
C SER A 150 -5.60 29.21 -1.38
#